data_AF-A0A0G1LGQ4-F1
#
_entry.id   AF-A0A0G1LGQ4-F1
#
_cell.length_a   1.000
_cell.length_b   1.000
_cell.length_c   1.000
_cell.angle_alpha   90.00
_cell.angle_beta   90.00
_cell.angle_gamma   90.00
#
_symmetry.space_group_name_H-M   'P 1'
#
loop_
_entity.id
_entity.type
_entity.pdbx_description
1 polymer ?
#
loop_
_entity_poly.entity_id
_entity_poly.type
_entity_poly.pdbx_seq_one_letter_code
_entity_poly.pdbx_strand_id
1 'polypeptide(L)'
;MAEKLVRDKIVEIRTREEGIVPKHRILESPKERLKYIRRKILEEVRELARAKTREQVIEEVVDLQDSVRALLKELGIGLLEVEKARMEKKKKKGEFGKGIVMEIPPVPCKMREKRKKNETSGFFSEQTVLLTLLRTRDWKRFVECSHGMPDKAALWDVLEKVDPKLLADLFVFGAEAGFVEKLFGYDAERTVKVLHRFEKNDIARICSVTSEKENILILRNTGDPI
;
A
#
# COMPACT_ATOMS: atom_id res chain seq x y z
N MET A 1 16.72 -16.15 9.38
CA MET A 1 17.84 -15.86 8.45
C MET A 1 17.28 -15.12 7.25
N ALA A 2 17.94 -14.05 6.79
CA ALA A 2 17.48 -13.31 5.61
C ALA A 2 18.03 -13.96 4.34
N GLU A 3 17.17 -14.54 3.51
CA GLU A 3 17.56 -15.00 2.17
C GLU A 3 17.95 -13.80 1.31
N LYS A 4 19.06 -13.89 0.58
CA LYS A 4 19.53 -12.85 -0.36
C LYS A 4 19.73 -13.47 -1.74
N LEU A 5 19.49 -12.67 -2.79
CA LEU A 5 19.84 -13.05 -4.15
C LEU A 5 21.31 -12.72 -4.37
N VAL A 6 22.11 -13.70 -4.77
CA VAL A 6 23.56 -13.55 -5.01
C VAL A 6 23.89 -13.89 -6.46
N ARG A 7 25.05 -13.41 -6.94
CA ARG A 7 25.58 -13.78 -8.26
C ARG A 7 25.97 -15.27 -8.26
N ASP A 8 25.84 -15.93 -9.41
CA ASP A 8 25.96 -17.40 -9.55
C ASP A 8 27.26 -17.97 -8.96
N LYS A 9 28.37 -17.25 -9.12
CA LYS A 9 29.69 -17.69 -8.65
C LYS A 9 29.97 -17.41 -7.17
N ILE A 10 29.13 -16.65 -6.47
CA ILE A 10 29.40 -16.24 -5.08
C ILE A 10 29.39 -17.43 -4.12
N VAL A 11 28.55 -18.43 -4.38
CA VAL A 11 28.50 -19.65 -3.56
C VAL A 11 29.82 -20.41 -3.64
N GLU A 12 30.36 -20.56 -4.86
CA GLU A 12 31.64 -21.24 -5.08
C GLU A 12 32.81 -20.46 -4.50
N ILE A 13 32.85 -19.14 -4.72
CA ILE A 13 33.89 -18.25 -4.20
C ILE A 13 33.93 -18.32 -2.67
N ARG A 14 32.78 -18.20 -1.99
CA ARG A 14 32.73 -18.31 -0.52
C ARG A 14 33.15 -19.68 0.00
N THR A 15 32.80 -20.74 -0.72
CA THR A 15 33.20 -22.09 -0.35
C THR A 15 34.72 -22.25 -0.45
N ARG A 16 35.33 -21.69 -1.50
CA ARG A 16 36.76 -21.84 -1.79
C ARG A 16 37.65 -20.93 -0.93
N GLU A 17 37.25 -19.67 -0.75
CA GLU A 17 38.08 -18.64 -0.11
C GLU A 17 37.82 -18.54 1.39
N GLU A 18 36.56 -18.64 1.81
CA GLU A 18 36.16 -18.47 3.23
C GLU A 18 35.99 -19.83 3.94
N GLY A 19 35.96 -20.95 3.20
CA GLY A 19 35.67 -22.28 3.75
C GLY A 19 34.23 -22.47 4.23
N ILE A 20 33.34 -21.52 3.91
CA ILE A 20 31.93 -21.50 4.33
C ILE A 20 31.08 -22.10 3.21
N VAL A 21 30.29 -23.12 3.52
CA VAL A 21 29.29 -23.68 2.58
C VAL A 21 27.90 -23.09 2.88
N PRO A 22 27.49 -21.98 2.24
CA PRO A 22 26.19 -21.40 2.48
C PRO A 22 25.07 -22.32 1.96
N LYS A 23 24.01 -22.46 2.74
CA LYS A 23 22.75 -23.03 2.25
C LYS A 23 22.22 -22.14 1.13
N HIS A 24 21.93 -22.73 -0.02
CA HIS A 24 21.38 -22.03 -1.18
C HIS A 24 20.27 -22.87 -1.83
N ARG A 25 19.44 -22.21 -2.64
CA ARG A 25 18.44 -22.84 -3.49
C ARG A 25 18.31 -22.03 -4.77
N ILE A 26 17.89 -22.68 -5.84
CA ILE A 26 17.63 -22.02 -7.14
C ILE A 26 16.16 -21.58 -7.18
N LEU A 27 15.91 -20.37 -7.68
CA LEU A 27 14.56 -19.82 -7.78
C LEU A 27 13.87 -20.30 -9.08
N GLU A 28 12.97 -21.27 -8.96
CA GLU A 28 12.31 -21.90 -10.11
C GLU A 28 11.13 -21.09 -10.66
N SER A 29 10.39 -20.40 -9.78
CA SER A 29 9.20 -19.64 -10.18
C SER A 29 9.56 -18.24 -10.72
N PRO A 30 9.05 -17.83 -11.90
CA PRO A 30 9.20 -16.46 -12.40
C PRO A 30 8.72 -15.38 -11.42
N LYS A 31 7.59 -15.64 -10.74
CA LYS A 31 7.03 -14.72 -9.74
C LYS A 31 7.97 -14.55 -8.55
N GLU A 32 8.61 -15.64 -8.13
CA GLU A 32 9.60 -15.60 -7.05
C GLU A 32 10.88 -14.88 -7.50
N ARG A 33 11.41 -15.18 -8.69
CA ARG A 33 12.56 -14.45 -9.25
C ARG A 33 12.33 -12.95 -9.28
N LEU A 34 11.18 -12.50 -9.79
CA LEU A 34 10.81 -11.08 -9.79
C LEU A 34 10.79 -10.46 -8.39
N LYS A 35 10.29 -11.19 -7.38
CA LYS A 35 10.29 -10.72 -5.99
C LYS A 35 11.71 -10.52 -5.46
N TYR A 36 12.60 -11.49 -5.71
CA TYR A 36 13.98 -11.44 -5.24
C TYR A 36 14.79 -10.37 -5.97
N ILE A 37 14.64 -10.24 -7.30
CA ILE A 37 15.29 -9.19 -8.10
C ILE A 37 14.86 -7.79 -7.63
N ARG A 38 13.56 -7.55 -7.42
CA ARG A 38 13.08 -6.26 -6.88
C ARG A 38 13.66 -5.95 -5.51
N ARG A 39 13.78 -6.96 -4.65
CA ARG A 39 14.41 -6.78 -3.33
C ARG A 39 15.90 -6.45 -3.47
N LYS A 40 16.61 -7.08 -4.41
CA LYS A 40 18.02 -6.80 -4.69
C LYS A 40 18.20 -5.36 -5.17
N ILE A 41 17.38 -4.87 -6.09
CA ILE A 41 17.39 -3.45 -6.51
C ILE A 41 17.26 -2.48 -5.32
N LEU A 42 16.35 -2.78 -4.38
CA LEU A 42 16.18 -1.95 -3.18
C LEU A 42 17.36 -2.04 -2.21
N GLU A 43 18.12 -3.13 -2.23
CA GLU A 43 19.37 -3.29 -1.48
C GLU A 43 20.45 -2.39 -2.09
N GLU A 44 20.74 -2.55 -3.38
CA GLU A 44 21.76 -1.75 -4.10
C GLU A 44 21.49 -0.25 -4.03
N VAL A 45 20.23 0.17 -4.16
CA VAL A 45 19.88 1.61 -4.04
C VAL A 45 20.21 2.15 -2.65
N ARG A 46 20.04 1.35 -1.59
CA ARG A 46 20.38 1.77 -0.23
C ARG A 46 21.89 1.77 0.01
N GLU A 47 22.61 0.84 -0.60
CA GLU A 47 24.07 0.76 -0.52
C GLU A 47 24.71 1.91 -1.30
N LEU A 48 24.23 2.19 -2.53
CA LEU A 48 24.58 3.37 -3.31
C LEU A 48 24.32 4.68 -2.55
N ALA A 49 23.19 4.79 -1.84
CA ALA A 49 22.88 5.99 -1.04
C ALA A 49 23.81 6.17 0.18
N ARG A 50 24.49 5.10 0.62
CA ARG A 50 25.43 5.10 1.75
C ARG A 50 26.89 5.13 1.30
N ALA A 51 27.18 4.89 0.03
CA ALA A 51 28.51 4.90 -0.54
C ALA A 51 29.18 6.27 -0.29
N LYS A 52 30.42 6.24 0.19
CA LYS A 52 31.19 7.45 0.55
C LYS A 52 32.37 7.70 -0.37
N THR A 53 32.90 6.64 -0.99
CA THR A 53 34.03 6.74 -1.90
C THR A 53 33.58 6.59 -3.34
N ARG A 54 34.42 7.06 -4.27
CA ARG A 54 34.15 6.95 -5.70
C ARG A 54 34.07 5.49 -6.14
N GLU A 55 34.95 4.65 -5.60
CA GLU A 55 35.05 3.23 -5.90
C GLU A 55 33.78 2.51 -5.48
N GLN A 56 33.30 2.79 -4.26
CA GLN A 56 32.01 2.28 -3.77
C GLN A 56 30.86 2.72 -4.67
N VAL A 57 30.77 4.02 -5.01
CA VAL A 57 29.70 4.51 -5.90
C VAL A 57 29.71 3.79 -7.25
N ILE A 58 30.89 3.53 -7.83
CA ILE A 58 31.01 2.81 -9.10
C ILE A 58 30.51 1.37 -8.95
N GLU A 59 30.96 0.66 -7.91
CA GLU A 59 30.57 -0.73 -7.63
C GLU A 59 29.05 -0.85 -7.47
N GLU A 60 28.45 -0.03 -6.62
CA GLU A 60 27.01 -0.04 -6.35
C GLU A 60 26.17 0.34 -7.58
N VAL A 61 26.68 1.24 -8.44
CA VAL A 61 26.03 1.56 -9.72
C VAL A 61 26.08 0.37 -10.68
N VAL A 62 27.19 -0.37 -10.71
CA VAL A 62 27.31 -1.58 -11.54
C VAL A 62 26.32 -2.65 -11.07
N ASP A 63 26.24 -2.90 -9.76
CA ASP A 63 25.29 -3.85 -9.18
C ASP A 63 23.83 -3.45 -9.40
N LEU A 64 23.52 -2.15 -9.30
CA LEU A 64 22.19 -1.62 -9.64
C LEU A 64 21.85 -1.84 -11.12
N GLN A 65 22.80 -1.58 -12.03
CA GLN A 65 22.59 -1.80 -13.46
C GLN A 65 22.36 -3.28 -13.78
N ASP A 66 23.14 -4.18 -13.20
CA ASP A 66 22.97 -5.62 -13.40
C ASP A 66 21.63 -6.11 -12.87
N SER A 67 21.20 -5.61 -11.71
CA SER A 67 19.89 -5.92 -11.13
C SER A 67 18.74 -5.43 -12.01
N VAL A 68 18.86 -4.24 -12.61
CA VAL A 68 17.87 -3.71 -13.57
C VAL A 68 17.87 -4.55 -14.85
N ARG A 69 19.02 -4.93 -15.39
CA ARG A 69 19.09 -5.81 -16.58
C ARG A 69 18.46 -7.17 -16.31
N ALA A 70 18.69 -7.77 -15.15
CA ALA A 70 18.06 -9.01 -14.73
C ALA A 70 16.53 -8.87 -14.65
N LEU A 71 16.03 -7.75 -14.11
CA LEU A 71 14.60 -7.45 -14.07
C LEU A 71 14.00 -7.35 -15.48
N LEU A 72 14.64 -6.61 -16.38
CA LEU A 72 14.17 -6.45 -17.76
C LEU A 72 14.13 -7.80 -18.49
N LYS A 73 15.16 -8.64 -18.31
CA LYS A 73 15.21 -9.99 -18.87
C LYS A 73 14.05 -10.86 -18.36
N GLU A 74 13.76 -10.84 -17.07
CA GLU A 74 12.66 -11.62 -16.48
C GLU A 74 11.28 -11.11 -16.94
N LEU A 75 11.15 -9.82 -17.26
CA LEU A 75 9.92 -9.21 -17.79
C LEU A 75 9.81 -9.29 -19.32
N GLY A 76 10.83 -9.78 -20.03
CA GLY A 76 10.86 -9.81 -21.49
C GLY A 76 10.96 -8.42 -22.14
N ILE A 77 11.44 -7.40 -21.40
CA ILE A 77 11.55 -6.02 -21.89
C ILE A 77 12.92 -5.82 -22.54
N GLY A 78 12.92 -5.30 -23.77
CA GLY A 78 14.15 -5.02 -24.51
C GLY A 78 14.87 -3.75 -24.01
N LEU A 79 16.20 -3.78 -23.97
CA LEU A 79 17.00 -2.60 -23.62
C LEU A 79 16.74 -1.40 -24.55
N LEU A 80 16.51 -1.67 -25.84
CA LEU A 80 16.18 -0.64 -26.83
C LEU A 80 14.84 0.04 -26.54
N GLU A 81 13.87 -0.69 -26.01
CA GLU A 81 12.56 -0.14 -25.63
C GLU A 81 12.72 0.84 -24.45
N VAL A 82 13.49 0.45 -23.45
CA VAL A 82 13.81 1.30 -22.28
C VAL A 82 14.55 2.55 -22.72
N GLU A 83 15.52 2.42 -23.63
CA GLU A 83 16.30 3.55 -24.13
C GLU A 83 15.45 4.53 -24.95
N LYS A 84 14.55 4.01 -25.80
CA LYS A 84 13.56 4.85 -26.51
C LYS A 84 12.69 5.63 -25.51
N ALA A 85 12.17 4.96 -24.49
CA ALA A 85 11.38 5.62 -23.44
C ALA A 85 12.18 6.67 -22.65
N ARG A 86 13.48 6.42 -22.40
CA ARG A 86 14.40 7.38 -21.77
C ARG A 86 14.56 8.64 -22.63
N MET A 87 14.81 8.48 -23.92
CA MET A 87 14.99 9.59 -24.85
C MET A 87 13.71 10.40 -25.05
N GLU A 88 12.55 9.76 -25.12
CA GLU A 88 11.27 10.46 -25.16
C GLU A 88 11.00 11.29 -23.90
N LYS A 89 11.29 10.74 -22.71
CA LYS A 89 11.18 11.48 -21.45
C LYS A 89 12.12 12.67 -21.43
N LYS A 90 13.37 12.49 -21.88
CA LYS A 90 14.35 13.58 -22.01
C LYS A 90 13.86 14.69 -22.94
N LYS A 91 13.27 14.33 -24.10
CA LYS A 91 12.70 15.30 -25.04
C LYS A 91 11.48 16.03 -24.47
N LYS A 92 10.58 15.32 -23.77
CA LYS A 92 9.32 15.86 -23.25
C LYS A 92 9.50 16.66 -21.94
N LYS A 93 10.42 16.24 -21.06
CA LYS A 93 10.56 16.75 -19.68
C LYS A 93 11.93 17.37 -19.39
N GLY A 94 12.87 17.30 -20.31
CA GLY A 94 14.25 17.72 -20.10
C GLY A 94 15.07 16.68 -19.31
N GLU A 95 16.24 17.10 -18.87
CA GLU A 95 17.19 16.30 -18.09
C GLU A 95 17.51 16.96 -16.75
N PHE A 96 18.18 16.22 -15.87
CA PHE A 96 18.57 16.71 -14.54
C PHE A 96 19.77 17.67 -14.54
N GLY A 97 20.30 18.04 -15.72
CA GLY A 97 21.50 18.87 -15.84
C GLY A 97 21.39 20.26 -15.21
N LYS A 98 20.17 20.79 -15.04
CA LYS A 98 19.93 22.08 -14.36
C LYS A 98 19.85 21.97 -12.84
N GLY A 99 19.78 20.76 -12.27
CA GLY A 99 19.71 20.58 -10.80
C GLY A 99 18.48 21.20 -10.13
N ILE A 100 17.33 21.25 -10.81
CA ILE A 100 16.12 21.91 -10.30
C ILE A 100 15.48 21.04 -9.20
N VAL A 101 15.29 21.62 -8.02
CA VAL A 101 14.51 21.05 -6.90
C VAL A 101 13.18 21.79 -6.80
N MET A 102 12.07 21.06 -6.75
CA MET A 102 10.73 21.62 -6.67
C MET A 102 10.06 21.23 -5.36
N GLU A 103 9.57 22.22 -4.62
CA GLU A 103 8.66 22.02 -3.50
C GLU A 103 7.22 22.11 -4.00
N ILE A 104 6.41 21.08 -3.74
CA ILE A 104 5.00 21.07 -4.11
C ILE A 104 4.20 21.49 -2.87
N PRO A 105 3.50 22.63 -2.90
CA PRO A 105 2.66 23.03 -1.78
C PRO A 105 1.52 22.02 -1.58
N PRO A 106 1.00 21.88 -0.35
CA PRO A 106 -0.14 21.02 -0.08
C PRO A 106 -1.29 21.39 -1.01
N VAL A 107 -1.73 20.43 -1.82
CA VAL A 107 -2.76 20.65 -2.84
C VAL A 107 -4.08 20.96 -2.13
N PRO A 108 -4.73 22.12 -2.38
CA PRO A 108 -6.04 22.42 -1.82
C PRO A 108 -7.05 21.34 -2.23
N CYS A 109 -7.90 20.89 -1.30
CA CYS A 109 -8.85 19.78 -1.51
C CYS A 109 -9.70 19.91 -2.79
N LYS A 110 -10.05 21.13 -3.20
CA LYS A 110 -10.87 21.43 -4.39
C LYS A 110 -10.18 21.13 -5.74
N MET A 111 -8.85 21.04 -5.78
CA MET A 111 -8.08 20.78 -7.02
C MET A 111 -7.86 19.28 -7.28
N ARG A 112 -8.18 18.41 -6.30
CA ARG A 112 -7.92 16.96 -6.36
C ARG A 112 -8.82 16.23 -7.36
N GLU A 113 -10.02 16.75 -7.62
CA GLU A 113 -11.00 16.16 -8.55
C GLU A 113 -10.56 16.21 -10.02
N LYS A 114 -9.81 17.25 -10.42
CA LYS A 114 -9.34 17.41 -11.81
C LYS A 114 -8.17 16.48 -12.16
N ARG A 115 -7.32 16.12 -11.19
CA ARG A 115 -6.20 15.18 -11.42
C ARG A 115 -6.67 13.74 -11.66
N LYS A 116 -7.77 13.32 -11.02
CA LYS A 116 -8.32 11.96 -11.18
C LYS A 116 -8.69 11.62 -12.64
N LYS A 117 -9.08 12.60 -13.46
CA LYS A 117 -9.46 12.36 -14.87
C LYS A 117 -8.29 12.04 -15.80
N ASN A 118 -7.05 12.42 -15.44
CA ASN A 118 -5.90 12.28 -16.35
C ASN A 118 -5.00 11.08 -16.01
N GLU A 119 -5.21 10.40 -14.87
CA GLU A 119 -4.39 9.26 -14.41
C GLU A 119 -5.13 7.92 -14.43
N THR A 120 -6.42 7.89 -14.81
CA THR A 120 -7.21 6.67 -14.94
C THR A 120 -6.93 5.92 -16.25
N SER A 121 -5.69 5.49 -16.43
CA SER A 121 -5.32 4.33 -17.25
C SER A 121 -4.69 3.24 -16.36
N GLY A 122 -5.25 3.06 -15.16
CA GLY A 122 -4.80 2.12 -14.15
C GLY A 122 -5.92 1.91 -13.14
N PHE A 123 -6.83 1.01 -13.48
CA PHE A 123 -8.05 0.70 -12.74
C PHE A 123 -7.71 0.13 -11.35
N PHE A 124 -7.89 0.91 -10.29
CA PHE A 124 -8.09 0.40 -8.94
C PHE A 124 -9.43 0.96 -8.47
N SER A 125 -10.41 0.09 -8.23
CA SER A 125 -11.70 0.50 -7.69
C SER A 125 -11.48 1.20 -6.35
N GLU A 126 -12.19 2.31 -6.10
CA GLU A 126 -12.08 3.07 -4.85
C GLU A 126 -12.32 2.17 -3.61
N GLN A 127 -13.06 1.07 -3.78
CA GLN A 127 -13.26 0.00 -2.81
C GLN A 127 -11.96 -0.73 -2.39
N THR A 128 -11.02 -0.95 -3.32
CA THR A 128 -9.76 -1.68 -3.06
C THR A 128 -8.83 -0.88 -2.14
N VAL A 129 -8.82 0.45 -2.31
CA VAL A 129 -8.03 1.35 -1.47
C VAL A 129 -8.59 1.36 -0.05
N LEU A 130 -9.91 1.47 0.10
CA LEU A 130 -10.57 1.45 1.42
C LEU A 130 -10.35 0.13 2.17
N LEU A 131 -10.48 -1.01 1.49
CA LEU A 131 -10.19 -2.32 2.08
C LEU A 131 -8.74 -2.43 2.56
N THR A 132 -7.80 -1.84 1.82
CA THR A 132 -6.39 -1.83 2.20
C THR A 132 -6.14 -0.95 3.43
N LEU A 133 -6.75 0.24 3.49
CA LEU A 133 -6.66 1.15 4.63
C LEU A 133 -7.29 0.55 5.90
N LEU A 134 -8.43 -0.13 5.76
CA LEU A 134 -9.06 -0.88 6.86
C LEU A 134 -8.14 -1.96 7.41
N ARG A 135 -7.57 -2.80 6.54
CA ARG A 135 -6.67 -3.89 6.96
C ARG A 135 -5.37 -3.40 7.58
N THR A 136 -4.88 -2.23 7.14
CA THR A 136 -3.65 -1.63 7.68
C THR A 136 -3.90 -0.76 8.92
N ARG A 137 -5.17 -0.64 9.36
CA ARG A 137 -5.58 0.18 10.51
C ARG A 137 -5.19 1.66 10.39
N ASP A 138 -5.05 2.16 9.16
CA ASP A 138 -4.76 3.58 8.90
C ASP A 138 -6.08 4.37 8.93
N TRP A 139 -6.64 4.50 10.13
CA TRP A 139 -7.98 5.02 10.35
C TRP A 139 -8.13 6.47 9.91
N LYS A 140 -7.10 7.28 10.11
CA LYS A 140 -7.10 8.69 9.70
C LYS A 140 -7.24 8.84 8.18
N ARG A 141 -6.48 8.05 7.40
CA ARG A 141 -6.62 8.05 5.95
C ARG A 141 -7.93 7.42 5.48
N PHE A 142 -8.39 6.37 6.15
CA PHE A 142 -9.69 5.76 5.84
C PHE A 142 -10.83 6.78 5.97
N VAL A 143 -10.82 7.56 7.06
CA VAL A 143 -11.74 8.67 7.32
C VAL A 143 -11.67 9.72 6.20
N GLU A 144 -10.47 10.18 5.85
CA GLU A 144 -10.29 11.19 4.80
C GLU A 144 -10.77 10.71 3.42
N CYS A 145 -10.53 9.44 3.08
CA CYS A 145 -10.93 8.85 1.81
C CYS A 145 -12.43 8.61 1.71
N SER A 146 -13.08 8.23 2.81
CA SER A 146 -14.52 7.91 2.83
C SER A 146 -15.41 9.15 2.76
N HIS A 147 -14.99 10.31 3.29
CA HIS A 147 -15.72 11.57 3.13
C HIS A 147 -15.87 12.01 1.66
N GLY A 148 -14.96 11.59 0.78
CA GLY A 148 -14.97 11.92 -0.63
C GLY A 148 -15.79 10.96 -1.50
N MET A 149 -16.46 9.96 -0.91
CA MET A 149 -17.25 9.00 -1.70
C MET A 149 -18.61 9.61 -2.09
N PRO A 150 -18.95 9.63 -3.39
CA PRO A 150 -20.24 10.12 -3.86
C PRO A 150 -21.40 9.17 -3.52
N ASP A 151 -21.10 7.89 -3.29
CA ASP A 151 -22.08 6.85 -2.99
C ASP A 151 -21.78 6.18 -1.64
N LYS A 152 -22.55 6.55 -0.62
CA LYS A 152 -22.47 5.95 0.72
C LYS A 152 -22.95 4.49 0.73
N ALA A 153 -23.78 4.06 -0.24
CA ALA A 153 -24.23 2.67 -0.33
C ALA A 153 -23.06 1.74 -0.70
N ALA A 154 -22.18 2.18 -1.61
CA ALA A 154 -20.98 1.42 -1.97
C ALA A 154 -19.97 1.26 -0.81
N LEU A 155 -19.97 2.18 0.16
CA LEU A 155 -19.17 2.06 1.38
C LEU A 155 -19.70 0.92 2.27
N TRP A 156 -21.02 0.78 2.38
CA TRP A 156 -21.66 -0.32 3.13
C TRP A 156 -21.31 -1.68 2.54
N ASP A 157 -21.36 -1.84 1.22
CA ASP A 157 -20.97 -3.09 0.54
C ASP A 157 -19.51 -3.50 0.84
N VAL A 158 -18.64 -2.51 1.07
CA VAL A 158 -17.24 -2.74 1.46
C VAL A 158 -17.17 -3.17 2.92
N LEU A 159 -17.85 -2.47 3.83
CA LEU A 159 -17.85 -2.80 5.26
C LEU A 159 -18.49 -4.16 5.53
N GLU A 160 -19.51 -4.55 4.77
CA GLU A 160 -20.16 -5.87 4.88
C GLU A 160 -19.23 -7.05 4.56
N LYS A 161 -18.19 -6.83 3.74
CA LYS A 161 -17.22 -7.85 3.34
C LYS A 161 -16.00 -7.91 4.26
N VAL A 162 -15.95 -7.08 5.29
CA VAL A 162 -14.80 -6.94 6.20
C VAL A 162 -15.05 -7.70 7.50
N ASP A 163 -13.96 -8.15 8.12
CA ASP A 163 -13.99 -8.84 9.40
C ASP A 163 -14.69 -7.98 10.48
N PRO A 164 -15.66 -8.53 11.23
CA PRO A 164 -16.37 -7.80 12.28
C PRO A 164 -15.45 -7.14 13.31
N LYS A 165 -14.30 -7.74 13.67
CA LYS A 165 -13.37 -7.14 14.66
C LYS A 165 -12.69 -5.88 14.13
N LEU A 166 -12.29 -5.89 12.86
CA LEU A 166 -11.71 -4.71 12.20
C LEU A 166 -12.74 -3.59 12.07
N LEU A 167 -13.99 -3.96 11.82
CA LEU A 167 -15.10 -3.02 11.82
C LEU A 167 -15.32 -2.45 13.23
N ALA A 168 -15.11 -3.22 14.30
CA ALA A 168 -15.32 -2.78 15.68
C ALA A 168 -14.34 -1.69 16.04
N ASP A 169 -13.08 -1.94 15.73
CA ASP A 169 -12.00 -0.99 15.95
C ASP A 169 -12.23 0.31 15.16
N LEU A 170 -12.75 0.21 13.92
CA LEU A 170 -13.14 1.39 13.14
C LEU A 170 -14.28 2.16 13.81
N PHE A 171 -15.31 1.48 14.30
CA PHE A 171 -16.45 2.13 14.97
C PHE A 171 -16.03 2.81 16.28
N VAL A 172 -15.18 2.16 17.09
CA VAL A 172 -14.62 2.75 18.31
C VAL A 172 -13.79 4.00 17.98
N PHE A 173 -12.86 3.89 17.03
CA PHE A 173 -12.05 5.02 16.59
C PHE A 173 -12.90 6.15 15.99
N GLY A 174 -13.90 5.78 15.20
CA GLY A 174 -14.80 6.72 14.56
C GLY A 174 -15.71 7.45 15.55
N ALA A 175 -16.11 6.80 16.64
CA ALA A 175 -16.90 7.41 17.70
C ALA A 175 -16.09 8.48 18.45
N GLU A 176 -14.83 8.17 18.80
CA GLU A 176 -13.92 9.14 19.41
C GLU A 176 -13.68 10.37 18.52
N ALA A 177 -13.71 10.19 17.20
CA ALA A 177 -13.48 11.26 16.22
C ALA A 177 -14.75 12.01 15.77
N GLY A 178 -15.95 11.69 16.32
CA GLY A 178 -17.22 12.23 15.83
C GLY A 178 -17.50 11.89 14.34
N PHE A 179 -16.88 10.82 13.86
CA PHE A 179 -16.82 10.40 12.47
C PHE A 179 -17.95 9.43 12.12
N VAL A 180 -18.42 8.61 13.08
CA VAL A 180 -19.53 7.66 12.90
C VAL A 180 -20.80 8.40 12.44
N GLU A 181 -21.17 9.50 13.11
CA GLU A 181 -22.34 10.31 12.75
C GLU A 181 -22.25 10.88 11.30
N LYS A 182 -21.06 11.34 10.89
CA LYS A 182 -20.81 11.93 9.55
C LYS A 182 -20.76 10.88 8.45
N LEU A 183 -20.16 9.73 8.74
CA LEU A 183 -19.97 8.63 7.79
C LEU A 183 -21.32 7.97 7.47
N PHE A 184 -22.03 7.52 8.51
CA PHE A 184 -23.19 6.66 8.34
C PHE A 184 -24.47 7.40 7.99
N GLY A 185 -24.55 8.71 8.24
CA GLY A 185 -25.71 9.52 7.87
C GLY A 185 -27.02 8.83 8.23
N TYR A 186 -27.19 8.50 9.51
CA TYR A 186 -28.39 7.91 10.11
C TYR A 186 -29.16 6.86 9.27
N ASP A 187 -28.46 5.86 8.71
CA ASP A 187 -29.10 4.58 8.36
C ASP A 187 -28.95 3.63 9.57
N ALA A 188 -29.89 3.77 10.50
CA ALA A 188 -29.93 2.99 11.74
C ALA A 188 -30.08 1.49 11.47
N GLU A 189 -30.84 1.10 10.43
CA GLU A 189 -31.08 -0.31 10.09
C GLU A 189 -29.81 -1.02 9.63
N ARG A 190 -29.03 -0.41 8.72
CA ARG A 190 -27.75 -0.99 8.26
C ARG A 190 -26.71 -1.04 9.37
N THR A 191 -26.69 -0.01 10.20
CA THR A 191 -25.80 0.06 11.37
C THR A 191 -26.09 -1.08 12.34
N VAL A 192 -27.36 -1.35 12.63
CA VAL A 192 -27.79 -2.45 13.51
C VAL A 192 -27.46 -3.82 12.90
N LYS A 193 -27.69 -4.02 11.59
CA LYS A 193 -27.31 -5.27 10.89
C LYS A 193 -25.83 -5.59 11.00
N VAL A 194 -25.00 -4.55 10.89
CA VAL A 194 -23.56 -4.66 11.09
C VAL A 194 -23.26 -4.97 12.56
N LEU A 195 -23.88 -4.24 13.50
CA LEU A 195 -23.72 -4.40 14.96
C LEU A 195 -24.12 -5.79 15.50
N HIS A 196 -25.03 -6.51 14.84
CA HIS A 196 -25.36 -7.90 15.20
C HIS A 196 -24.20 -8.89 15.01
N ARG A 197 -23.20 -8.56 14.17
CA ARG A 197 -22.01 -9.41 13.94
C ARG A 197 -20.95 -9.28 15.03
N PHE A 198 -21.14 -8.39 16.00
CA PHE A 198 -20.15 -8.09 17.02
C PHE A 198 -20.37 -8.92 18.29
N GLU A 199 -19.27 -9.27 18.93
CA GLU A 199 -19.32 -9.87 20.26
C GLU A 199 -19.83 -8.85 21.29
N LYS A 200 -20.41 -9.32 22.40
CA LYS A 200 -20.92 -8.46 23.49
C LYS A 200 -19.87 -7.45 23.98
N ASN A 201 -18.60 -7.83 23.98
CA ASN A 201 -17.49 -6.98 24.41
C ASN A 201 -17.19 -5.85 23.43
N ASP A 202 -17.28 -6.10 22.12
CA ASP A 202 -17.05 -5.06 21.10
C ASP A 202 -18.19 -4.04 21.08
N ILE A 203 -19.43 -4.49 21.29
CA ILE A 203 -20.58 -3.61 21.45
C ILE A 203 -20.41 -2.74 22.70
N ALA A 204 -19.96 -3.32 23.83
CA ALA A 204 -19.69 -2.55 25.04
C ALA A 204 -18.62 -1.47 24.82
N ARG A 205 -17.56 -1.80 24.06
CA ARG A 205 -16.52 -0.84 23.66
C ARG A 205 -17.11 0.30 22.81
N ILE A 206 -17.91 0.01 21.80
CA ILE A 206 -18.56 1.04 20.97
C ILE A 206 -19.49 1.91 21.82
N CYS A 207 -20.36 1.30 22.61
CA CYS A 207 -21.29 2.01 23.50
C CYS A 207 -20.60 2.86 24.57
N SER A 208 -19.34 2.61 24.92
CA SER A 208 -18.60 3.45 25.87
C SER A 208 -18.11 4.78 25.29
N VAL A 209 -18.07 4.90 23.96
CA VAL A 209 -17.51 6.07 23.26
C VAL A 209 -18.53 6.80 22.39
N THR A 210 -19.77 6.29 22.26
CA THR A 210 -20.83 6.92 21.47
C THR A 210 -21.84 7.67 22.34
N SER A 211 -22.26 8.85 21.87
CA SER A 211 -23.41 9.62 22.37
C SER A 211 -24.75 8.89 22.19
N GLU A 212 -24.84 8.01 21.19
CA GLU A 212 -26.06 7.28 20.79
C GLU A 212 -26.22 5.91 21.49
N LYS A 213 -25.59 5.71 22.64
CA LYS A 213 -25.63 4.45 23.40
C LYS A 213 -27.04 3.91 23.60
N GLU A 214 -27.99 4.79 23.92
CA GLU A 214 -29.39 4.40 24.15
C GLU A 214 -30.06 3.87 22.87
N ASN A 215 -29.88 4.53 21.73
CA ASN A 215 -30.44 4.09 20.44
C ASN A 215 -29.85 2.74 19.99
N ILE A 216 -28.54 2.55 20.15
CA ILE A 216 -27.87 1.29 19.82
C ILE A 216 -28.37 0.13 20.71
N LEU A 217 -28.56 0.38 22.01
CA LEU A 217 -29.11 -0.63 22.93
C LEU A 217 -30.60 -0.91 22.68
N ILE A 218 -31.40 0.12 22.38
CA ILE A 218 -32.83 -0.01 22.07
C ILE A 218 -33.01 -0.86 20.82
N LEU A 219 -32.34 -0.53 19.71
CA LEU A 219 -32.46 -1.23 18.43
C LEU A 219 -32.00 -2.70 18.48
N ARG A 220 -31.07 -3.03 19.39
CA ARG A 220 -30.66 -4.42 19.64
C ARG A 220 -31.69 -5.20 20.47
N ASN A 221 -32.28 -4.55 21.47
CA ASN A 221 -33.18 -5.19 22.43
C ASN A 221 -34.60 -5.35 21.91
N THR A 222 -35.04 -4.49 20.98
CA THR A 222 -36.36 -4.63 20.34
C THR A 222 -36.45 -5.87 19.47
N GLY A 223 -35.32 -6.46 19.07
CA GLY A 223 -35.29 -7.79 18.44
C GLY A 223 -36.17 -7.90 17.20
N ASP A 224 -36.56 -6.78 16.58
CA ASP A 224 -37.38 -6.82 15.38
C ASP A 224 -36.54 -7.38 14.24
N PRO A 225 -36.87 -8.60 13.77
CA PRO A 225 -36.30 -9.11 12.55
C PRO A 225 -36.93 -8.33 11.39
N ILE A 226 -36.09 -7.97 10.42
CA ILE A 226 -36.54 -8.12 9.03
C ILE A 226 -36.11 -9.51 8.60
#